data_AF-A0A1G3BYR4-F1
#
_entry.id   AF-A0A1G3BYR4-F1
#
_cell.length_a   1.000
_cell.length_b   1.000
_cell.length_c   1.000
_cell.angle_alpha   90.00
_cell.angle_beta   90.00
_cell.angle_gamma   90.00
#
_symmetry.space_group_name_H-M   'P 1'
#
loop_
_entity.id
_entity.type
_entity.pdbx_description
1 polymer ?
#
loop_
_entity_poly.entity_id
_entity_poly.type
_entity_poly.pdbx_seq_one_letter_code
_entity_poly.pdbx_strand_id
1 'polypeptide(L)' 'MNENTYIYTLSDPRNNQVRYVGKTNNLRTRFINHLREDYKGRKPNWIKSLKNKGLLPIIEAVDFVPENDWKLGEKQKEG' A
#
# COMPACT_ATOMS: atom_id res chain seq x y z
N MET A 1 20.63 2.07 -6.86
CA MET A 1 20.11 1.37 -5.66
C MET A 1 18.82 0.73 -6.11
N ASN A 2 18.86 -0.60 -6.23
CA ASN A 2 17.80 -1.42 -6.77
C ASN A 2 16.70 -1.56 -5.71
N GLU A 3 15.56 -0.90 -5.89
CA GLU A 3 14.49 -0.89 -4.89
C GLU A 3 13.33 -1.78 -5.32
N ASN A 4 13.32 -3.01 -4.79
CA ASN A 4 12.14 -3.86 -4.72
C ASN A 4 10.95 -3.06 -4.14
N THR A 5 9.91 -2.84 -4.94
CA THR A 5 8.75 -2.05 -4.53
C THR A 5 7.54 -2.96 -4.35
N TYR A 6 6.92 -2.87 -3.17
CA TYR A 6 5.64 -3.51 -2.87
C TYR A 6 4.49 -2.58 -3.21
N ILE A 7 3.49 -3.09 -3.92
CA ILE A 7 2.15 -2.49 -3.95
C ILE A 7 1.36 -3.10 -2.80
N TYR A 8 0.68 -2.25 -2.04
CA TYR A 8 -0.06 -2.68 -0.85
C TYR A 8 -1.39 -1.97 -0.71
N THR A 9 -2.29 -2.60 0.03
CA THR A 9 -3.60 -2.08 0.40
C THR A 9 -3.64 -1.72 1.88
N LEU A 10 -4.49 -0.75 2.24
CA LEU A 10 -5.06 -0.66 3.58
C LEU A 10 -6.55 -0.96 3.50
N SER A 11 -7.00 -1.94 4.27
CA SER A 11 -8.38 -2.38 4.31
C SER A 11 -9.01 -2.10 5.67
N ASP A 12 -10.32 -1.87 5.69
CA ASP A 12 -11.08 -1.67 6.91
C ASP A 12 -11.29 -3.03 7.62
N PRO A 13 -10.85 -3.19 8.87
CA PRO A 13 -10.91 -4.47 9.57
C PRO A 13 -12.34 -4.93 9.89
N ARG A 14 -13.35 -4.08 9.70
CA ARG A 14 -14.75 -4.39 10.00
C ARG A 14 -15.47 -5.07 8.85
N ASN A 15 -15.01 -4.86 7.62
CA ASN A 15 -15.68 -5.35 6.42
C ASN A 15 -14.74 -5.71 5.27
N ASN A 16 -13.42 -5.70 5.51
CA ASN A 16 -12.36 -5.98 4.54
C ASN A 16 -12.39 -5.09 3.29
N GLN A 17 -13.07 -3.94 3.33
CA GLN A 17 -13.10 -3.03 2.19
C GLN A 17 -11.77 -2.29 2.07
N VAL A 18 -11.15 -2.35 0.88
CA VAL A 18 -9.94 -1.59 0.56
C VAL A 18 -10.27 -0.09 0.55
N ARG A 19 -9.50 0.67 1.34
CA ARG A 19 -9.66 2.14 1.49
C ARG A 19 -8.49 2.92 0.93
N TYR A 20 -7.36 2.26 0.72
CA TYR A 20 -6.14 2.89 0.22
C TYR A 20 -5.30 1.85 -0.53
N VAL A 21 -4.71 2.27 -1.64
CA VAL A 21 -3.67 1.52 -2.37
C VAL A 21 -2.44 2.41 -2.40
N GLY A 22 -1.27 1.85 -2.09
CA GLY A 22 -0.02 2.57 -2.12
C GLY A 22 1.15 1.69 -2.54
N LYS A 23 2.32 2.30 -2.61
CA LYS A 23 3.57 1.60 -2.90
C LYS A 23 4.66 1.95 -1.89
N THR A 24 5.55 1.02 -1.58
CA THR A 24 6.68 1.24 -0.67
C THR A 24 7.76 0.17 -0.84
N ASN A 25 9.00 0.52 -0.53
CA ASN A 25 10.10 -0.44 -0.38
C ASN A 25 10.06 -1.16 0.99
N ASN A 26 9.38 -0.60 1.99
CA ASN A 26 9.32 -1.14 3.35
C ASN A 26 7.91 -0.99 3.95
N LEU A 27 7.15 -2.09 3.89
CA LEU A 27 5.77 -2.18 4.38
C LEU A 27 5.64 -1.83 5.86
N ARG A 28 6.55 -2.33 6.70
CA ARG A 28 6.49 -2.14 8.16
C ARG A 28 6.64 -0.67 8.53
N THR A 29 7.68 -0.01 8.00
CA THR A 29 7.92 1.41 8.24
C THR A 29 6.76 2.25 7.70
N ARG A 30 6.26 1.91 6.51
CA ARG A 30 5.15 2.62 5.88
C ARG A 30 3.85 2.48 6.68
N PHE A 31 3.57 1.31 7.23
CA PHE A 31 2.41 1.08 8.09
C PHE A 31 2.47 1.94 9.35
N ILE A 32 3.61 1.93 10.05
CA ILE A 32 3.82 2.77 11.25
C ILE A 32 3.62 4.25 10.91
N ASN A 33 4.14 4.70 9.76
CA ASN A 33 3.96 6.08 9.32
C ASN A 33 2.48 6.41 9.10
N HIS A 34 1.72 5.57 8.39
CA HIS A 34 0.27 5.76 8.21
C HIS A 34 -0.49 5.84 9.54
N LEU A 35 -0.08 5.05 10.54
CA LEU A 35 -0.67 5.13 11.87
C LEU A 35 -0.31 6.44 12.59
N ARG A 36 0.85 7.04 12.32
CA ARG A 36 1.30 8.30 12.95
C ARG A 36 0.88 9.56 12.20
N GLU A 37 0.39 9.44 10.97
CA GLU A 37 -0.08 10.57 10.18
C GLU A 37 -1.25 11.31 10.87
N ASP A 38 -1.09 12.62 11.08
CA ASP A 38 -2.07 13.48 11.77
C ASP A 38 -2.44 14.74 10.97
N TYR A 39 -2.36 14.68 9.63
CA TYR A 39 -2.84 15.77 8.78
C TYR A 39 -4.34 15.65 8.48
N LYS A 40 -4.96 16.76 8.09
CA LYS A 40 -6.38 16.80 7.70
C LYS A 40 -6.58 16.05 6.38
N GLY A 41 -7.36 14.97 6.41
CA GLY A 41 -7.70 14.22 5.20
C GLY A 41 -8.60 13.02 5.45
N ARG A 42 -9.22 12.49 4.39
CA ARG A 42 -10.13 11.33 4.49
C ARG A 42 -9.46 10.10 5.10
N LYS A 43 -8.23 9.78 4.67
CA LYS A 43 -7.48 8.61 5.15
C LYS A 43 -7.05 8.74 6.62
N PRO A 44 -6.36 9.82 7.07
CA PRO A 44 -6.04 9.99 8.49
C PRO A 44 -7.29 10.03 9.38
N ASN A 45 -8.37 10.70 8.95
CA ASN A 45 -9.64 10.71 9.69
C ASN A 45 -10.23 9.30 9.84
N TRP A 46 -10.19 8.50 8.78
CA TRP A 46 -10.62 7.10 8.83
C TRP A 46 -9.75 6.27 9.79
N ILE A 47 -8.41 6.37 9.71
CA ILE A 47 -7.49 5.67 10.61
C ILE A 47 -7.72 6.08 12.06
N LYS A 48 -7.92 7.38 12.33
CA LYS A 48 -8.28 7.90 13.66
C LYS A 48 -9.61 7.31 14.16
N SER A 49 -10.62 7.20 13.29
CA SER A 49 -11.90 6.60 13.65
C SER A 49 -11.78 5.11 14.01
N LEU A 50 -10.85 4.37 13.39
CA LEU A 50 -10.56 2.98 13.74
C LEU A 50 -9.86 2.91 15.11
N LYS A 51 -8.84 3.74 15.33
CA LYS A 51 -8.10 3.79 16.59
C LYS A 51 -8.98 4.11 17.79
N ASN A 52 -9.93 5.04 17.63
CA ASN A 52 -10.91 5.36 18.67
C ASN A 52 -11.80 4.16 19.06
N LYS A 53 -11.87 3.13 18.21
CA LYS A 53 -12.58 1.87 18.47
C LYS A 53 -11.64 0.73 18.88
N GLY A 54 -10.36 1.01 19.12
CA GLY A 54 -9.34 -0.01 19.40
C GLY A 54 -8.95 -0.84 18.18
N LEU A 55 -9.26 -0.38 16.96
CA LEU A 55 -9.01 -1.09 15.72
C LEU A 55 -7.85 -0.46 14.93
N LEU A 56 -7.19 -1.28 14.10
CA LEU A 56 -6.16 -0.85 13.17
C LEU A 56 -6.53 -1.29 11.74
N PRO A 57 -6.15 -0.49 10.71
CA PRO A 57 -6.28 -0.93 9.33
C PRO A 57 -5.44 -2.18 9.07
N ILE A 58 -5.93 -3.07 8.21
CA ILE A 58 -5.21 -4.25 7.75
C ILE A 58 -4.30 -3.81 6.60
N ILE A 59 -3.01 -4.15 6.66
CA ILE A 59 -2.06 -3.90 5.56
C ILE A 59 -1.69 -5.21 4.88
N GLU A 60 -1.85 -5.27 3.56
CA GLU A 60 -1.55 -6.47 2.75
C GLU A 60 -0.73 -6.06 1.53
N ALA A 61 0.36 -6.79 1.27
CA ALA A 61 1.08 -6.69 0.00
C ALA A 61 0.27 -7.42 -1.07
N VAL A 62 -0.11 -6.71 -2.13
CA VAL A 62 -0.90 -7.26 -3.23
C VAL A 62 -0.07 -7.53 -4.48
N ASP A 63 1.05 -6.83 -4.62
CA ASP A 63 1.97 -7.04 -5.72
C ASP A 63 3.40 -6.68 -5.30
N PHE A 64 4.34 -7.24 -6.03
CA PHE A 64 5.76 -7.00 -5.89
C PHE A 64 6.33 -6.71 -7.27
N VAL A 65 6.92 -5.54 -7.43
CA VAL A 65 7.56 -5.16 -8.70
C VAL A 65 9.08 -5.37 -8.52
N PRO A 66 9.64 -6.48 -9.03
CA PRO A 66 11.07 -6.59 -9.23
C PRO A 66 11.47 -5.61 -10.33
N GLU A 67 12.54 -4.86 -10.10
CA GLU A 67 13.05 -3.84 -11.03
C GLU A 67 13.35 -4.36 -12.44
N ASN A 68 13.52 -5.68 -12.60
CA ASN A 68 13.95 -6.30 -13.85
C ASN A 68 12.86 -6.59 -14.89
N ASP A 69 11.57 -6.40 -14.60
CA ASP A 69 10.48 -6.87 -15.49
C ASP A 69 9.78 -5.79 -16.34
N TRP A 70 10.28 -4.55 -16.39
CA TRP A 70 9.66 -3.51 -17.22
C TRP A 70 10.08 -3.51 -18.70
N LYS A 71 10.97 -4.42 -19.14
CA LYS A 71 11.55 -4.42 -20.51
C LYS A 71 11.28 -5.65 -21.38
N LEU A 72 10.30 -6.50 -21.06
CA LEU A 72 9.92 -7.64 -21.93
C LEU A 72 8.49 -7.53 -22.48
N GLY A 73 8.10 -6.33 -22.92
CA GLY A 73 6.83 -6.07 -23.60
C GLY A 73 6.93 -5.78 -25.10
N GLU A 74 8.13 -5.73 -25.70
CA GLU A 74 8.30 -5.52 -27.14
C GLU A 74 8.94 -6.76 -27.81
N LYS A 75 8.20 -7.87 -27.82
CA LYS A 75 8.46 -8.92 -28.83
C LYS A 75 7.73 -8.56 -30.12
N GLN A 76 8.51 -7.94 -31.01
CA GLN A 76 8.61 -8.26 -32.43
C GLN A 76 7.29 -8.60 -33.15
N LYS A 77 6.74 -7.63 -33.89
CA LYS A 77 6.07 -7.97 -35.15
C LYS A 77 7.18 -8.22 -36.16
N GLU A 78 7.47 -9.49 -36.40
CA GLU A 78 8.19 -9.94 -37.58
C GLU A 78 7.52 -9.34 -38.83
N GLY A 79 8.33 -8.76 -39.69
CA GLY A 79 8.01 -8.36 -41.06
C GLY A 79 9.13 -8.82 -41.96
#